data_AF-A0A959Q0S1-F1
#
_entry.id   AF-A0A959Q0S1-F1
#
_cell.length_a   1.000
_cell.length_b   1.000
_cell.length_c   1.000
_cell.angle_alpha   90.00
_cell.angle_beta   90.00
_cell.angle_gamma   90.00
#
_symmetry.space_group_name_H-M   'P 1'
#
loop_
_entity.id
_entity.type
_entity.pdbx_description
1 polymer ?
#
loop_
_entity_poly.entity_id
_entity_poly.type
_entity_poly.pdbx_seq_one_letter_code
_entity_poly.pdbx_strand_id
1 'polypeptide(L)'
;MYGLSYAVLSILLTAIFFSCETVPHLPESAALPFIQVSKENPNYFTCGNGKAYIPIGINMINPSGRFHSQPDSAFIEIESWMKNLSENGGNYLRIWLSASFWDIEKEAGHFKEEKAKRIDRYFALARKYGLYVKLTFEHFRSVTLEENPQQWATKFAYHTSSGGPLDSIRQYLISDAGKQLFTDKLDYYQQRYGNDTLFFGLELWNEMDAMKGPEDSVFFAWNERMLAETKSRFPSHLVMQSLGSFDTERKRPTYKRMMELPGNEVAQIHRYLDLGAEMEICHGPMDLIASSAIEEIRSYHTGKPVLLAETGAVEPRHSGPSKYYEKDTAGILLHDLLFAPFFAGSAGVGMSWHWESYVHKNNLWYHYQRFKEAIRGIDPIEEAFTPARRETDLLRIYQLKGNRTNLLWLRDKSNNWKSELEEEIPPPMRKAIRLTHNHLDTGNLPEHINVYDPWKNQWSTITKEQDGFTLPDFQRSLVVKFDVVR
;
A
#
# COMPACT_ATOMS: atom_id res chain seq x y z
N MET A 1 -26.43 60.97 35.96
CA MET A 1 -25.68 60.48 37.13
C MET A 1 -25.56 58.98 37.02
N TYR A 2 -24.35 58.49 37.30
CA TYR A 2 -23.78 57.21 36.91
C TYR A 2 -24.48 55.98 37.51
N GLY A 3 -24.53 54.90 36.73
CA GLY A 3 -24.82 53.54 37.20
C GLY A 3 -24.04 52.53 36.34
N LEU A 4 -22.93 52.03 36.89
CA LEU A 4 -22.16 50.91 36.33
C LEU A 4 -23.01 49.63 36.32
N SER A 5 -22.84 48.81 35.28
CA SER A 5 -23.09 47.37 35.37
C SER A 5 -22.05 46.63 34.54
N TYR A 6 -21.31 45.76 35.23
CA TYR A 6 -20.32 44.84 34.68
C TYR A 6 -21.04 43.76 33.87
N ALA A 7 -20.66 43.58 32.61
CA ALA A 7 -20.98 42.39 31.84
C ALA A 7 -19.68 41.60 31.63
N VAL A 8 -19.64 40.42 32.25
CA VAL A 8 -18.60 39.40 32.07
C VAL A 8 -18.77 38.82 30.66
N LEU A 9 -17.77 38.99 29.81
CA LEU A 9 -17.73 38.41 28.47
C LEU A 9 -17.15 37.00 28.57
N SER A 10 -18.01 35.99 28.61
CA SER A 10 -17.61 34.59 28.44
C SER A 10 -17.30 34.33 26.96
N ILE A 11 -16.02 34.14 26.65
CA ILE A 11 -15.54 33.70 25.34
C ILE A 11 -15.85 32.20 25.21
N LEU A 12 -16.85 31.86 24.39
CA LEU A 12 -17.04 30.49 23.91
C LEU A 12 -15.90 30.16 22.93
N LEU A 13 -14.97 29.29 23.34
CA LEU A 13 -14.08 28.59 22.42
C LEU A 13 -14.92 27.63 21.56
N THR A 14 -15.11 27.98 20.30
CA THR A 14 -15.67 27.07 19.29
C THR A 14 -14.55 26.11 18.88
N ALA A 15 -14.67 24.84 19.26
CA ALA A 15 -13.79 23.79 18.77
C ALA A 15 -14.02 23.60 17.25
N ILE A 16 -13.02 23.94 16.45
CA ILE A 16 -13.01 23.66 15.02
C ILE A 16 -12.72 22.17 14.84
N PHE A 17 -13.76 21.39 14.51
CA PHE A 17 -13.61 20.00 14.09
C PHE A 17 -13.06 19.97 12.67
N PHE A 18 -11.79 19.60 12.51
CA PHE A 18 -11.23 19.28 11.19
C PHE A 18 -11.68 17.87 10.76
N SER A 19 -12.50 17.85 9.70
CA SER A 19 -12.82 16.64 8.94
C SER A 19 -11.60 16.22 8.12
N CYS A 20 -11.37 14.91 7.96
CA CYS A 20 -10.39 14.34 7.03
C CYS A 20 -11.02 14.16 5.63
N GLU A 21 -12.09 14.89 5.34
CA GLU A 21 -12.75 14.87 4.04
C GLU A 21 -12.42 16.17 3.31
N THR A 22 -11.64 16.01 2.24
CA THR A 22 -11.13 17.07 1.34
C THR A 22 -10.13 18.02 2.00
N VAL A 23 -8.94 18.11 1.42
CA VAL A 23 -7.92 19.10 1.80
C VAL A 23 -8.22 20.37 1.00
N PRO A 24 -8.82 21.43 1.57
CA PRO A 24 -8.40 22.76 1.15
C PRO A 24 -6.93 22.86 1.55
N HIS A 25 -6.05 23.23 0.61
CA HIS A 25 -4.59 23.38 0.79
C HIS A 25 -4.19 23.48 2.27
N LEU A 26 -3.56 22.42 2.81
CA LEU A 26 -3.05 22.44 4.18
C LEU A 26 -2.21 23.72 4.32
N PRO A 27 -2.41 24.53 5.39
CA PRO A 27 -1.51 25.63 5.65
C PRO A 27 -0.10 25.07 5.73
N GLU A 28 0.86 25.82 5.19
CA GLU A 28 2.26 25.45 4.94
C GLU A 28 3.05 24.94 6.18
N SER A 29 2.42 24.84 7.36
CA SER A 29 3.01 24.41 8.64
C SER A 29 2.20 23.43 9.50
N ALA A 30 1.05 22.90 9.06
CA ALA A 30 0.35 21.89 9.87
C ALA A 30 1.00 20.50 9.70
N ALA A 31 1.86 20.12 10.64
CA ALA A 31 2.48 18.79 10.65
C ALA A 31 1.39 17.70 10.62
N LEU A 32 1.54 16.72 9.73
CA LEU A 32 0.73 15.51 9.74
C LEU A 32 0.86 14.83 11.11
N PRO A 33 -0.14 14.12 11.64
CA PRO A 33 0.04 13.32 12.84
C PRO A 33 0.78 11.99 12.53
N PHE A 34 1.43 11.38 13.52
CA PHE A 34 2.00 10.03 13.35
C PHE A 34 0.92 9.00 13.02
N ILE A 35 1.28 8.04 12.16
CA ILE A 35 0.48 6.84 11.91
C ILE A 35 0.88 5.75 12.91
N GLN A 36 -0.10 5.11 13.52
CA GLN A 36 0.10 4.05 14.49
C GLN A 36 -0.83 2.88 14.21
N VAL A 37 -0.49 1.69 14.69
CA VAL A 37 -1.45 0.58 14.76
C VAL A 37 -2.55 0.96 15.74
N SER A 38 -3.81 0.77 15.36
CA SER A 38 -4.94 1.05 16.24
C SER A 38 -4.89 0.14 17.46
N LYS A 39 -5.08 0.74 18.65
CA LYS A 39 -5.23 -0.01 19.90
C LYS A 39 -6.60 -0.68 20.03
N GLU A 40 -7.61 -0.13 19.37
CA GLU A 40 -8.99 -0.63 19.40
C GLU A 40 -9.18 -1.80 18.43
N ASN A 41 -8.57 -1.73 17.25
CA ASN A 41 -8.57 -2.81 16.27
C ASN A 41 -7.19 -2.93 15.60
N PRO A 42 -6.31 -3.82 16.09
CA PRO A 42 -4.93 -3.95 15.60
C PRO A 42 -4.78 -4.35 14.12
N ASN A 43 -5.86 -4.66 13.41
CA ASN A 43 -5.83 -4.91 11.97
C ASN A 43 -5.78 -3.63 11.12
N TYR A 44 -5.90 -2.45 11.73
CA TYR A 44 -5.96 -1.16 11.03
C TYR A 44 -5.05 -0.10 11.67
N PHE A 45 -4.92 1.02 10.99
CA PHE A 45 -4.12 2.16 11.44
C PHE A 45 -4.99 3.30 11.95
N THR A 46 -4.46 4.07 12.90
CA THR A 46 -4.99 5.39 13.27
C THR A 46 -4.00 6.48 12.92
N CYS A 47 -4.51 7.68 12.67
CA CYS A 47 -3.71 8.88 12.74
C CYS A 47 -3.89 9.54 14.12
N GLY A 48 -2.93 10.34 14.57
CA GLY A 48 -2.84 10.88 15.95
C GLY A 48 -4.04 11.68 16.51
N ASN A 49 -5.12 11.88 15.76
CA ASN A 49 -6.41 12.37 16.27
C ASN A 49 -7.41 11.24 16.61
N GLY A 50 -6.98 9.97 16.53
CA GLY A 50 -7.79 8.77 16.77
C GLY A 50 -8.56 8.26 15.55
N LYS A 51 -8.63 9.00 14.44
CA LYS A 51 -9.37 8.57 13.24
C LYS A 51 -8.65 7.44 12.52
N ALA A 52 -9.42 6.54 11.91
CA ALA A 52 -8.86 5.52 11.03
C ALA A 52 -8.06 6.13 9.88
N TYR A 53 -6.94 5.49 9.56
CA TYR A 53 -6.12 5.79 8.39
C TYR A 53 -6.07 4.57 7.48
N ILE A 54 -6.60 4.73 6.26
CA ILE A 54 -6.53 3.71 5.20
C ILE A 54 -5.49 4.21 4.18
N PRO A 55 -4.34 3.54 4.02
CA PRO A 55 -3.38 3.91 2.99
C PRO A 55 -3.96 3.60 1.61
N ILE A 56 -4.09 4.65 0.80
CA ILE A 56 -4.53 4.65 -0.59
C ILE A 56 -3.36 5.21 -1.39
N GLY A 57 -2.60 4.35 -2.07
CA GLY A 57 -1.33 4.78 -2.63
C GLY A 57 -0.70 3.83 -3.63
N ILE A 58 0.59 4.07 -3.87
CA ILE A 58 1.37 3.40 -4.91
C ILE A 58 2.86 3.34 -4.54
N ASN A 59 3.59 2.40 -5.11
CA ASN A 59 5.05 2.46 -5.11
C ASN A 59 5.50 3.60 -6.04
N MET A 60 6.45 4.44 -5.61
CA MET A 60 7.01 5.52 -6.43
C MET A 60 8.51 5.62 -6.14
N ILE A 61 9.23 4.59 -6.56
CA ILE A 61 10.56 4.28 -6.00
C ILE A 61 11.60 5.33 -6.38
N ASN A 62 11.56 5.83 -7.61
CA ASN A 62 12.56 6.71 -8.20
C ASN A 62 11.95 7.50 -9.37
N PRO A 63 12.59 8.57 -9.87
CA PRO A 63 12.19 9.13 -11.16
C PRO A 63 12.35 8.10 -12.28
N SER A 64 11.71 8.36 -13.43
CA SER A 64 11.84 7.50 -14.59
C SER A 64 13.28 7.49 -15.09
N GLY A 65 13.65 6.44 -15.83
CA GLY A 65 14.98 6.31 -16.41
C GLY A 65 15.38 7.51 -17.30
N ARG A 66 14.39 8.25 -17.83
CA ARG A 66 14.60 9.43 -18.67
C ARG A 66 15.30 10.59 -17.95
N PHE A 67 15.01 10.79 -16.66
CA PHE A 67 15.50 11.95 -15.89
C PHE A 67 16.38 11.57 -14.70
N HIS A 68 16.75 10.29 -14.59
CA HIS A 68 17.51 9.76 -13.44
C HIS A 68 18.83 10.50 -13.17
N SER A 69 19.49 11.03 -14.20
CA SER A 69 20.73 11.81 -14.09
C SER A 69 20.51 13.33 -14.04
N GLN A 70 19.26 13.81 -14.10
CA GLN A 70 18.88 15.22 -14.17
C GLN A 70 17.93 15.57 -13.02
N PRO A 71 18.44 15.87 -11.81
CA PRO A 71 17.62 16.02 -10.61
C PRO A 71 16.45 17.00 -10.78
N ASP A 72 16.66 18.17 -11.39
CA ASP A 72 15.58 19.15 -11.54
C ASP A 72 14.45 18.66 -12.43
N SER A 73 14.76 17.99 -13.55
CA SER A 73 13.75 17.38 -14.42
C SER A 73 13.04 16.20 -13.73
N ALA A 74 13.79 15.39 -12.99
CA ALA A 74 13.23 14.31 -12.17
C ALA A 74 12.22 14.84 -11.14
N PHE A 75 12.49 15.99 -10.52
CA PHE A 75 11.55 16.57 -9.56
C PHE A 75 10.29 17.14 -10.20
N ILE A 76 10.35 17.65 -11.43
CA ILE A 76 9.13 18.06 -12.17
C ILE A 76 8.25 16.84 -12.43
N GLU A 77 8.86 15.72 -12.81
CA GLU A 77 8.15 14.45 -13.03
C GLU A 77 7.54 13.89 -11.74
N ILE A 78 8.34 13.78 -10.67
CA ILE A 78 7.87 13.32 -9.35
C ILE A 78 6.74 14.19 -8.83
N GLU A 79 6.87 15.52 -8.93
CA GLU A 79 5.82 16.45 -8.50
C GLU A 79 4.52 16.23 -9.29
N SER A 80 4.61 16.00 -10.60
CA SER A 80 3.43 15.68 -11.42
C SER A 80 2.72 14.42 -10.91
N TRP A 81 3.46 13.36 -10.57
CA TRP A 81 2.87 12.13 -10.05
C TRP A 81 2.26 12.32 -8.66
N MET A 82 2.96 12.99 -7.74
CA MET A 82 2.44 13.29 -6.40
C MET A 82 1.16 14.12 -6.46
N LYS A 83 1.14 15.15 -7.31
CA LYS A 83 -0.04 15.99 -7.54
C LYS A 83 -1.21 15.15 -8.03
N ASN A 84 -1.00 14.34 -9.07
CA ASN A 84 -2.05 13.51 -9.64
C ASN A 84 -2.61 12.50 -8.63
N LEU A 85 -1.74 11.85 -7.83
CA LEU A 85 -2.19 10.94 -6.78
C LEU A 85 -3.03 11.65 -5.72
N SER A 86 -2.53 12.79 -5.21
CA SER A 86 -3.18 13.59 -4.17
C SER A 86 -4.55 14.14 -4.61
N GLU A 87 -4.62 14.72 -5.80
CA GLU A 87 -5.87 15.25 -6.37
C GLU A 87 -6.93 14.16 -6.62
N ASN A 88 -6.49 12.91 -6.82
CA ASN A 88 -7.37 11.75 -6.93
C ASN A 88 -7.54 11.00 -5.59
N GLY A 89 -7.19 11.63 -4.47
CA GLY A 89 -7.51 11.15 -3.14
C GLY A 89 -6.55 10.12 -2.55
N GLY A 90 -5.43 9.83 -3.23
CA GLY A 90 -4.34 9.07 -2.63
C GLY A 90 -3.64 9.85 -1.50
N ASN A 91 -3.05 9.12 -0.57
CA ASN A 91 -2.49 9.65 0.67
C ASN A 91 -1.20 8.93 1.13
N TYR A 92 -0.67 8.03 0.30
CA TYR A 92 0.44 7.14 0.63
C TYR A 92 1.38 6.93 -0.57
N LEU A 93 2.68 6.95 -0.31
CA LEU A 93 3.74 6.63 -1.26
C LEU A 93 4.80 5.75 -0.61
N ARG A 94 5.59 5.04 -1.41
CA ARG A 94 6.79 4.34 -0.96
C ARG A 94 8.00 4.70 -1.81
N ILE A 95 9.17 4.84 -1.17
CA ILE A 95 10.47 5.06 -1.84
C ILE A 95 11.55 4.09 -1.35
N TRP A 96 12.57 3.85 -2.17
CA TRP A 96 13.78 3.12 -1.77
C TRP A 96 14.96 4.06 -1.60
N LEU A 97 15.36 4.32 -0.36
CA LEU A 97 16.44 5.25 -0.05
C LEU A 97 17.81 4.78 -0.54
N SER A 98 18.01 3.48 -0.74
CA SER A 98 19.22 2.90 -1.34
C SER A 98 19.22 2.86 -2.86
N ALA A 99 18.13 3.23 -3.55
CA ALA A 99 18.17 3.34 -5.00
C ALA A 99 19.09 4.50 -5.42
N SER A 100 19.83 4.34 -6.52
CA SER A 100 20.96 5.22 -6.88
C SER A 100 20.61 6.72 -7.02
N PHE A 101 19.35 7.07 -7.28
CA PHE A 101 18.90 8.47 -7.26
C PHE A 101 18.95 9.06 -5.85
N TRP A 102 18.62 8.28 -4.82
CA TRP A 102 18.49 8.69 -3.42
C TRP A 102 19.71 8.35 -2.56
N ASP A 103 20.43 7.28 -2.91
CA ASP A 103 21.44 6.65 -2.07
C ASP A 103 22.49 7.65 -1.56
N ILE A 104 22.44 7.89 -0.26
CA ILE A 104 23.34 8.79 0.47
C ILE A 104 24.73 8.18 0.64
N GLU A 105 24.91 6.88 0.42
CA GLU A 105 26.09 6.16 0.84
C GLU A 105 26.79 5.50 -0.36
N LYS A 106 27.64 6.29 -1.04
CA LYS A 106 28.52 5.81 -2.12
C LYS A 106 29.80 5.13 -1.62
N GLU A 107 30.18 5.43 -0.39
CA GLU A 107 31.33 4.88 0.32
C GLU A 107 30.80 4.42 1.69
N ALA A 108 31.17 3.21 2.13
CA ALA A 108 30.69 2.65 3.38
C ALA A 108 30.89 3.61 4.58
N GLY A 109 29.83 3.86 5.34
CA GLY A 109 29.86 4.73 6.53
C GLY A 109 29.97 6.23 6.22
N HIS A 110 29.92 6.65 4.95
CA HIS A 110 30.05 8.05 4.56
C HIS A 110 28.81 8.56 3.81
N PHE A 111 28.04 9.42 4.49
CA PHE A 111 26.76 9.93 4.04
C PHE A 111 26.89 11.29 3.32
N LYS A 112 26.50 11.34 2.04
CA LYS A 112 26.62 12.51 1.18
C LYS A 112 25.46 13.50 1.40
N GLU A 113 25.76 14.68 1.90
CA GLU A 113 24.76 15.75 2.15
C GLU A 113 24.01 16.19 0.89
N GLU A 114 24.62 16.11 -0.30
CA GLU A 114 23.93 16.40 -1.58
C GLU A 114 22.71 15.50 -1.80
N LYS A 115 22.86 14.22 -1.51
CA LYS A 115 21.79 13.21 -1.61
C LYS A 115 20.76 13.39 -0.50
N ALA A 116 21.18 13.77 0.70
CA ALA A 116 20.28 14.10 1.79
C ALA A 116 19.38 15.30 1.44
N LYS A 117 19.94 16.38 0.88
CA LYS A 117 19.16 17.54 0.39
C LYS A 117 18.18 17.17 -0.72
N ARG A 118 18.52 16.17 -1.53
CA ARG A 118 17.61 15.60 -2.52
C ARG A 118 16.42 14.92 -1.86
N ILE A 119 16.65 14.13 -0.81
CA ILE A 119 15.58 13.51 -0.01
C ILE A 119 14.71 14.59 0.67
N ASP A 120 15.32 15.66 1.23
CA ASP A 120 14.55 16.77 1.81
C ASP A 120 13.56 17.39 0.80
N ARG A 121 14.01 17.61 -0.45
CA ARG A 121 13.16 18.16 -1.52
C ARG A 121 12.00 17.22 -1.84
N TYR A 122 12.22 15.90 -1.82
CA TYR A 122 11.15 14.92 -1.98
C TYR A 122 10.14 14.99 -0.83
N PHE A 123 10.62 15.09 0.42
CA PHE A 123 9.75 15.23 1.60
C PHE A 123 8.97 16.54 1.60
N ALA A 124 9.56 17.64 1.12
CA ALA A 124 8.85 18.91 0.94
C ALA A 124 7.68 18.77 -0.06
N LEU A 125 7.87 18.06 -1.17
CA LEU A 125 6.79 17.79 -2.12
C LEU A 125 5.72 16.87 -1.51
N ALA A 126 6.11 15.79 -0.84
CA ALA A 126 5.16 14.89 -0.19
C ALA A 126 4.29 15.64 0.84
N ARG A 127 4.88 16.56 1.63
CA ARG A 127 4.12 17.45 2.52
C ARG A 127 3.18 18.38 1.77
N LYS A 128 3.65 19.04 0.71
CA LYS A 128 2.85 19.93 -0.14
C LYS A 128 1.58 19.23 -0.64
N TYR A 129 1.66 17.94 -0.94
CA TYR A 129 0.56 17.13 -1.45
C TYR A 129 -0.13 16.25 -0.38
N GLY A 130 0.23 16.36 0.90
CA GLY A 130 -0.39 15.62 1.99
C GLY A 130 -0.22 14.09 1.90
N LEU A 131 0.93 13.61 1.40
CA LEU A 131 1.21 12.20 1.16
C LEU A 131 2.14 11.65 2.24
N TYR A 132 1.71 10.64 2.98
CA TYR A 132 2.62 9.90 3.86
C TYR A 132 3.58 9.04 3.05
N VAL A 133 4.80 8.86 3.57
CA VAL A 133 5.85 8.11 2.86
C VAL A 133 6.28 6.89 3.67
N LYS A 134 6.23 5.69 3.08
CA LYS A 134 6.98 4.53 3.56
C LYS A 134 8.42 4.61 3.06
N LEU A 135 9.37 4.63 3.99
CA LEU A 135 10.80 4.67 3.68
C LEU A 135 11.36 3.26 3.70
N THR A 136 11.88 2.78 2.58
CA THR A 136 12.65 1.53 2.54
C THR A 136 14.13 1.86 2.58
N PHE A 137 14.87 1.39 3.59
CA PHE A 137 16.28 1.69 3.71
C PHE A 137 17.12 0.96 2.67
N GLU A 138 17.01 -0.37 2.58
CA GLU A 138 17.82 -1.21 1.69
C GLU A 138 17.01 -1.92 0.60
N HIS A 139 17.66 -2.25 -0.52
CA HIS A 139 17.06 -3.09 -1.57
C HIS A 139 18.09 -3.97 -2.30
N PHE A 140 19.38 -3.87 -1.95
CA PHE A 140 20.42 -4.63 -2.62
C PHE A 140 20.27 -6.12 -2.34
N ARG A 141 20.75 -6.95 -3.26
CA ARG A 141 20.68 -8.42 -3.20
C ARG A 141 22.06 -9.06 -3.00
N SER A 142 23.12 -8.26 -3.16
CA SER A 142 24.53 -8.69 -3.15
C SER A 142 25.45 -7.51 -2.88
N VAL A 143 26.72 -7.79 -2.57
CA VAL A 143 27.78 -6.77 -2.53
C VAL A 143 28.75 -6.90 -3.71
N THR A 144 28.69 -8.00 -4.47
CA THR A 144 29.48 -8.22 -5.70
C THR A 144 28.63 -8.65 -6.90
N LEU A 145 29.18 -8.48 -8.11
CA LEU A 145 28.56 -8.99 -9.34
C LEU A 145 28.69 -10.52 -9.51
N GLU A 146 29.63 -11.14 -8.80
CA GLU A 146 29.77 -12.60 -8.78
C GLU A 146 28.61 -13.25 -8.02
N GLU A 147 28.20 -12.65 -6.89
CA GLU A 147 27.01 -13.08 -6.15
C GLU A 147 25.73 -12.82 -6.94
N ASN A 148 25.63 -11.67 -7.62
CA ASN A 148 24.47 -11.31 -8.43
C ASN A 148 24.86 -10.44 -9.65
N PRO A 149 24.61 -10.88 -10.89
CA PRO A 149 24.95 -10.09 -12.08
C PRO A 149 24.09 -8.81 -12.25
N GLN A 150 23.03 -8.64 -11.46
CA GLN A 150 22.14 -7.47 -11.54
C GLN A 150 22.77 -6.25 -10.84
N GLN A 151 23.51 -5.43 -11.60
CA GLN A 151 24.21 -4.25 -11.09
C GLN A 151 23.31 -3.28 -10.30
N TRP A 152 22.03 -3.13 -10.67
CA TRP A 152 21.09 -2.26 -9.97
C TRP A 152 20.81 -2.73 -8.53
N ALA A 153 21.01 -4.02 -8.23
CA ALA A 153 20.80 -4.63 -6.94
C ALA A 153 22.12 -4.99 -6.23
N THR A 154 23.22 -4.32 -6.56
CA THR A 154 24.53 -4.57 -5.94
C THR A 154 25.00 -3.35 -5.16
N LYS A 155 25.31 -3.52 -3.86
CA LYS A 155 25.83 -2.46 -3.00
C LYS A 155 27.36 -2.48 -2.99
N PHE A 156 27.96 -2.04 -4.10
CA PHE A 156 29.42 -2.02 -4.29
C PHE A 156 30.18 -1.31 -3.18
N ALA A 157 29.59 -0.26 -2.59
CA ALA A 157 30.18 0.55 -1.54
C ALA A 157 30.60 -0.27 -0.30
N TYR A 158 29.96 -1.42 -0.06
CA TYR A 158 30.22 -2.26 1.10
C TYR A 158 31.30 -3.31 0.86
N HIS A 159 31.65 -3.57 -0.41
CA HIS A 159 32.65 -4.58 -0.74
C HIS A 159 34.08 -4.08 -0.51
N THR A 160 34.99 -4.96 -0.10
CA THR A 160 36.42 -4.66 0.13
C THR A 160 37.12 -4.07 -1.09
N SER A 161 36.74 -4.47 -2.30
CA SER A 161 37.27 -3.88 -3.54
C SER A 161 36.96 -2.38 -3.71
N SER A 162 35.96 -1.86 -2.99
CA SER A 162 35.55 -0.45 -3.01
C SER A 162 35.93 0.27 -1.71
N GLY A 163 36.73 -0.35 -0.84
CA GLY A 163 37.09 0.18 0.47
C GLY A 163 36.07 -0.09 1.59
N GLY A 164 35.02 -0.88 1.33
CA GLY A 164 34.07 -1.33 2.34
C GLY A 164 34.60 -2.51 3.17
N PRO A 165 33.90 -2.91 4.25
CA PRO A 165 34.43 -3.91 5.18
C PRO A 165 34.03 -5.36 4.86
N LEU A 166 33.29 -5.62 3.77
CA LEU A 166 32.65 -6.92 3.51
C LEU A 166 33.18 -7.59 2.23
N ASP A 167 33.26 -8.91 2.24
CA ASP A 167 33.56 -9.73 1.05
C ASP A 167 32.32 -10.45 0.49
N SER A 168 31.21 -10.46 1.24
CA SER A 168 29.97 -11.13 0.81
C SER A 168 28.73 -10.56 1.48
N ILE A 169 27.57 -10.81 0.88
CA ILE A 169 26.26 -10.51 1.48
C ILE A 169 26.07 -11.27 2.80
N ARG A 170 26.66 -12.46 2.95
CA ARG A 170 26.56 -13.22 4.21
C ARG A 170 27.26 -12.48 5.34
N GLN A 171 28.43 -11.89 5.09
CA GLN A 171 29.13 -11.09 6.10
C GLN A 171 28.31 -9.87 6.55
N TYR A 172 27.48 -9.28 5.68
CA TYR A 172 26.56 -8.22 6.07
C TYR A 172 25.64 -8.64 7.23
N LEU A 173 25.16 -9.89 7.21
CA LEU A 173 24.26 -10.42 8.24
C LEU A 173 24.98 -10.88 9.51
N ILE A 174 26.12 -11.57 9.37
CA ILE A 174 26.77 -12.24 10.52
C ILE A 174 27.78 -11.35 11.25
N SER A 175 28.46 -10.45 10.56
CA SER A 175 29.57 -9.68 11.14
C SER A 175 29.07 -8.46 11.92
N ASP A 176 29.87 -7.98 12.86
CA ASP A 176 29.56 -6.73 13.55
C ASP A 176 29.72 -5.53 12.61
N ALA A 177 30.69 -5.56 11.69
CA ALA A 177 30.86 -4.54 10.67
C ALA A 177 29.61 -4.39 9.78
N GLY A 178 29.05 -5.51 9.30
CA GLY A 178 27.83 -5.51 8.48
C GLY A 178 26.61 -4.93 9.20
N LYS A 179 26.43 -5.31 10.47
CA LYS A 179 25.38 -4.77 11.33
C LYS A 179 25.58 -3.28 11.60
N GLN A 180 26.83 -2.85 11.81
CA GLN A 180 27.19 -1.46 12.06
C GLN A 180 26.86 -0.56 10.86
N LEU A 181 27.10 -1.02 9.62
CA LEU A 181 26.72 -0.26 8.41
C LEU A 181 25.23 0.10 8.40
N PHE A 182 24.36 -0.84 8.79
CA PHE A 182 22.93 -0.56 8.87
C PHE A 182 22.61 0.39 10.02
N THR A 183 23.17 0.18 11.22
CA THR A 183 22.87 1.03 12.38
C THR A 183 23.41 2.46 12.22
N ASP A 184 24.57 2.65 11.60
CA ASP A 184 25.12 3.98 11.27
C ASP A 184 24.17 4.75 10.34
N LYS A 185 23.60 4.04 9.35
CA LYS A 185 22.61 4.60 8.45
C LYS A 185 21.31 4.96 9.18
N LEU A 186 20.85 4.11 10.10
CA LEU A 186 19.72 4.43 10.96
C LEU A 186 19.99 5.66 11.82
N ASP A 187 21.18 5.78 12.41
CA ASP A 187 21.59 6.93 13.23
C ASP A 187 21.61 8.22 12.41
N TYR A 188 22.12 8.17 11.18
CA TYR A 188 22.08 9.31 10.26
C TYR A 188 20.65 9.77 9.96
N TYR A 189 19.76 8.84 9.59
CA TYR A 189 18.37 9.17 9.31
C TYR A 189 17.60 9.60 10.57
N GLN A 190 17.92 9.04 11.73
CA GLN A 190 17.32 9.42 13.00
C GLN A 190 17.70 10.86 13.36
N GLN A 191 18.98 11.21 13.23
CA GLN A 191 19.46 12.56 13.53
C GLN A 191 18.77 13.60 12.65
N ARG A 192 18.50 13.28 11.38
CA ARG A 192 17.91 14.21 10.42
C ARG A 192 16.38 14.24 10.45
N TYR A 193 15.73 13.09 10.63
CA TYR A 193 14.29 12.92 10.40
C TYR A 193 13.54 12.19 11.54
N GLY A 194 14.19 11.91 12.66
CA GLY A 194 13.66 11.00 13.70
C GLY A 194 12.29 11.37 14.28
N ASN A 195 11.88 12.63 14.21
CA ASN A 195 10.57 13.11 14.69
C ASN A 195 9.64 13.56 13.55
N ASP A 196 9.99 13.25 12.30
CA ASP A 196 9.22 13.66 11.14
C ASP A 196 7.94 12.83 11.03
N THR A 197 6.80 13.50 11.14
CA THR A 197 5.49 12.85 11.11
C THR A 197 5.02 12.49 9.70
N LEU A 198 5.77 12.89 8.66
CA LEU A 198 5.47 12.56 7.27
C LEU A 198 5.51 11.05 6.99
N PHE A 199 6.20 10.27 7.81
CA PHE A 199 6.43 8.86 7.50
C PHE A 199 5.26 7.99 7.94
N PHE A 200 4.73 7.21 6.99
CA PHE A 200 3.84 6.11 7.31
C PHE A 200 4.57 5.06 8.16
N GLY A 201 5.80 4.72 7.75
CA GLY A 201 6.60 3.71 8.41
C GLY A 201 7.94 3.47 7.74
N LEU A 202 8.78 2.69 8.42
CA LEU A 202 10.16 2.39 8.07
C LEU A 202 10.29 0.92 7.74
N GLU A 203 10.64 0.61 6.50
CA GLU A 203 10.92 -0.73 6.02
C GLU A 203 12.44 -0.96 5.99
N LEU A 204 12.90 -2.02 6.64
CA LEU A 204 14.33 -2.30 6.71
C LEU A 204 14.92 -2.56 5.33
N TRP A 205 14.26 -3.46 4.59
CA TRP A 205 14.75 -3.96 3.32
C TRP A 205 13.59 -4.32 2.37
N ASN A 206 13.67 -3.88 1.13
CA ASN A 206 12.82 -4.38 0.07
C ASN A 206 13.18 -5.84 -0.24
N GLU A 207 12.18 -6.73 -0.19
CA GLU A 207 12.31 -8.13 -0.63
C GLU A 207 13.57 -8.81 -0.08
N MET A 208 13.73 -8.86 1.23
CA MET A 208 15.01 -9.26 1.81
C MET A 208 15.45 -10.69 1.42
N ASP A 209 14.52 -11.61 1.19
CA ASP A 209 14.74 -12.97 0.66
C ASP A 209 15.15 -13.00 -0.83
N ALA A 210 15.19 -11.85 -1.51
CA ALA A 210 15.82 -11.76 -2.83
C ALA A 210 17.35 -11.63 -2.74
N MET A 211 17.91 -11.48 -1.53
CA MET A 211 19.35 -11.51 -1.30
C MET A 211 19.94 -12.87 -1.73
N LYS A 212 21.20 -12.87 -2.15
CA LYS A 212 21.90 -14.10 -2.58
C LYS A 212 22.53 -14.83 -1.39
N GLY A 213 21.69 -15.26 -0.46
CA GLY A 213 22.09 -16.03 0.73
C GLY A 213 20.92 -16.81 1.33
N PRO A 214 21.16 -17.73 2.28
CA PRO A 214 20.11 -18.55 2.85
C PRO A 214 19.22 -17.78 3.83
N GLU A 215 17.91 -18.06 3.82
CA GLU A 215 16.93 -17.57 4.81
C GLU A 215 16.95 -18.44 6.09
N ASP A 216 18.14 -18.65 6.65
CA ASP A 216 18.39 -19.49 7.82
C ASP A 216 18.14 -18.76 9.15
N SER A 217 18.53 -19.38 10.27
CA SER A 217 18.36 -18.76 11.60
C SER A 217 19.05 -17.39 11.74
N VAL A 218 20.16 -17.16 11.04
CA VAL A 218 20.87 -15.88 11.06
C VAL A 218 20.06 -14.82 10.34
N PHE A 219 19.44 -15.14 9.21
CA PHE A 219 18.56 -14.21 8.48
C PHE A 219 17.45 -13.68 9.40
N PHE A 220 16.76 -14.58 10.12
CA PHE A 220 15.69 -14.17 11.04
C PHE A 220 16.22 -13.44 12.28
N ALA A 221 17.35 -13.86 12.85
CA ALA A 221 17.97 -13.17 13.99
C ALA A 221 18.44 -11.75 13.63
N TRP A 222 18.92 -11.54 12.40
CA TRP A 222 19.26 -10.22 11.90
C TRP A 222 18.01 -9.34 11.81
N ASN A 223 16.91 -9.86 11.26
CA ASN A 223 15.65 -9.11 11.17
C ASN A 223 15.11 -8.74 12.55
N GLU A 224 15.02 -9.70 13.48
CA GLU A 224 14.55 -9.45 14.84
C GLU A 224 15.39 -8.35 15.52
N ARG A 225 16.71 -8.42 15.41
CA ARG A 225 17.62 -7.39 15.94
C ARG A 225 17.36 -6.04 15.27
N MET A 226 17.35 -5.98 13.94
CA MET A 226 17.28 -4.69 13.22
C MET A 226 15.91 -4.04 13.26
N LEU A 227 14.83 -4.81 13.42
CA LEU A 227 13.50 -4.29 13.73
C LEU A 227 13.53 -3.58 15.09
N ALA A 228 14.13 -4.21 16.11
CA ALA A 228 14.27 -3.62 17.45
C ALA A 228 15.19 -2.38 17.45
N GLU A 229 16.34 -2.44 16.78
CA GLU A 229 17.28 -1.31 16.66
C GLU A 229 16.65 -0.10 15.96
N THR A 230 15.86 -0.35 14.90
CA THR A 230 15.11 0.70 14.20
C THR A 230 14.04 1.27 15.10
N LYS A 231 13.24 0.42 15.77
CA LYS A 231 12.17 0.89 16.66
C LYS A 231 12.70 1.71 17.84
N SER A 232 13.85 1.33 18.40
CA SER A 232 14.49 2.10 19.48
C SER A 232 14.90 3.50 19.05
N ARG A 233 15.31 3.69 17.79
CA ARG A 233 15.72 4.98 17.22
C ARG A 233 14.53 5.82 16.77
N PHE A 234 13.47 5.17 16.32
CA PHE A 234 12.24 5.78 15.79
C PHE A 234 11.01 5.28 16.58
N PRO A 235 10.88 5.63 17.87
CA PRO A 235 9.87 5.04 18.76
C PRO A 235 8.43 5.36 18.35
N SER A 236 8.21 6.46 17.64
CA SER A 236 6.89 6.92 17.19
C SER A 236 6.47 6.38 15.82
N HIS A 237 7.37 5.74 15.08
CA HIS A 237 7.12 5.26 13.71
C HIS A 237 6.82 3.76 13.68
N LEU A 238 6.03 3.35 12.70
CA LEU A 238 5.88 1.93 12.36
C LEU A 238 7.19 1.39 11.79
N VAL A 239 7.58 0.19 12.21
CA VAL A 239 8.76 -0.53 11.68
C VAL A 239 8.31 -1.86 11.08
N MET A 240 8.79 -2.18 9.88
CA MET A 240 8.35 -3.37 9.15
C MET A 240 9.44 -3.97 8.27
N GLN A 241 9.19 -5.19 7.80
CA GLN A 241 10.04 -5.86 6.82
C GLN A 241 9.20 -6.49 5.69
N SER A 242 9.73 -6.46 4.47
CA SER A 242 9.11 -7.11 3.30
C SER A 242 9.92 -8.31 2.80
N LEU A 243 9.23 -9.20 2.11
CA LEU A 243 9.79 -10.32 1.35
C LEU A 243 9.31 -10.20 -0.11
N GLY A 244 10.03 -10.83 -1.02
CA GLY A 244 9.74 -10.82 -2.45
C GLY A 244 8.53 -11.65 -2.81
N SER A 245 8.03 -11.45 -4.03
CA SER A 245 6.76 -12.00 -4.52
C SER A 245 6.43 -13.40 -3.99
N PHE A 246 5.26 -13.58 -3.39
CA PHE A 246 4.71 -14.86 -2.97
C PHE A 246 4.14 -15.59 -4.18
N ASP A 247 5.03 -16.26 -4.92
CA ASP A 247 4.80 -16.87 -6.22
C ASP A 247 5.13 -18.37 -6.28
N THR A 248 5.59 -18.95 -5.15
CA THR A 248 5.86 -20.37 -4.94
C THR A 248 5.46 -20.78 -3.52
N GLU A 249 4.92 -22.00 -3.37
CA GLU A 249 4.57 -22.60 -2.07
C GLU A 249 5.78 -22.70 -1.13
N ARG A 250 7.00 -22.79 -1.69
CA ARG A 250 8.25 -22.83 -0.91
C ARG A 250 8.45 -21.60 -0.02
N LYS A 251 7.87 -20.44 -0.38
CA LYS A 251 8.02 -19.20 0.37
C LYS A 251 7.11 -19.13 1.61
N ARG A 252 6.06 -19.96 1.68
CA ARG A 252 5.06 -19.95 2.75
C ARG A 252 5.66 -20.03 4.17
N PRO A 253 6.60 -20.94 4.48
CA PRO A 253 7.19 -21.00 5.82
C PRO A 253 7.98 -19.73 6.17
N THR A 254 8.74 -19.18 5.21
CA THR A 254 9.54 -17.95 5.38
C THR A 254 8.64 -16.75 5.61
N TYR A 255 7.58 -16.61 4.81
CA TYR A 255 6.57 -15.58 4.98
C TYR A 255 5.88 -15.64 6.33
N LYS A 256 5.38 -16.82 6.71
CA LYS A 256 4.73 -17.00 8.01
C LYS A 256 5.64 -16.56 9.15
N ARG A 257 6.88 -17.08 9.17
CA ARG A 257 7.86 -16.75 10.21
C ARG A 257 8.19 -15.26 10.24
N MET A 258 8.38 -14.61 9.09
CA MET A 258 8.69 -13.17 9.02
C MET A 258 7.54 -12.29 9.51
N MET A 259 6.30 -12.61 9.09
CA MET A 259 5.12 -11.83 9.48
C MET A 259 4.75 -12.03 10.95
N GLU A 260 5.14 -13.15 11.55
CA GLU A 260 4.98 -13.42 12.99
C GLU A 260 6.08 -12.80 13.86
N LEU A 261 7.21 -12.34 13.29
CA LEU A 261 8.32 -11.80 14.10
C LEU A 261 7.88 -10.64 15.02
N PRO A 262 8.32 -10.62 16.29
CA PRO A 262 8.19 -9.46 17.15
C PRO A 262 8.84 -8.22 16.51
N GLY A 263 8.21 -7.05 16.66
CA GLY A 263 8.74 -5.80 16.10
C GLY A 263 8.49 -5.58 14.60
N ASN A 264 8.07 -6.59 13.83
CA ASN A 264 7.56 -6.37 12.47
C ASN A 264 6.09 -5.92 12.60
N GLU A 265 5.83 -4.62 12.69
CA GLU A 265 4.53 -4.07 13.11
C GLU A 265 3.45 -4.12 12.03
N VAL A 266 3.83 -4.32 10.77
CA VAL A 266 2.92 -4.41 9.63
C VAL A 266 3.21 -5.69 8.86
N ALA A 267 2.19 -6.54 8.68
CA ALA A 267 2.35 -7.74 7.89
C ALA A 267 2.18 -7.40 6.40
N GLN A 268 3.21 -7.66 5.61
CA GLN A 268 3.28 -7.28 4.21
C GLN A 268 3.35 -8.52 3.32
N ILE A 269 2.72 -8.44 2.14
CA ILE A 269 2.87 -9.43 1.08
C ILE A 269 3.04 -8.76 -0.27
N HIS A 270 3.91 -9.33 -1.10
CA HIS A 270 4.03 -8.99 -2.50
C HIS A 270 3.44 -10.14 -3.32
N ARG A 271 2.64 -9.86 -4.35
CA ARG A 271 2.20 -10.88 -5.31
C ARG A 271 1.78 -10.21 -6.61
N TYR A 272 2.13 -10.82 -7.73
CA TYR A 272 1.93 -10.26 -9.06
C TYR A 272 1.14 -11.22 -9.97
N LEU A 273 0.50 -10.65 -10.99
CA LEU A 273 0.18 -11.38 -12.21
C LEU A 273 1.50 -11.67 -12.92
N ASP A 274 1.96 -12.92 -12.80
CA ASP A 274 3.22 -13.41 -13.37
C ASP A 274 2.98 -14.80 -13.96
N LEU A 275 2.90 -14.89 -15.29
CA LEU A 275 2.71 -16.15 -16.01
C LEU A 275 3.92 -17.10 -15.94
N GLY A 276 5.03 -16.65 -15.34
CA GLY A 276 6.21 -17.46 -15.04
C GLY A 276 6.30 -17.94 -13.58
N ALA A 277 5.35 -17.55 -12.73
CA ALA A 277 5.26 -18.01 -11.34
C ALA A 277 4.87 -19.50 -11.24
N GLU A 278 5.30 -20.17 -10.17
CA GLU A 278 4.98 -21.58 -9.91
C GLU A 278 3.52 -21.75 -9.44
N MET A 279 3.00 -20.79 -8.68
CA MET A 279 1.63 -20.84 -8.18
C MET A 279 0.62 -20.40 -9.25
N GLU A 280 -0.29 -21.30 -9.62
CA GLU A 280 -1.39 -21.06 -10.57
C GLU A 280 -2.23 -19.83 -10.23
N ILE A 281 -2.39 -19.50 -8.94
CA ILE A 281 -3.15 -18.30 -8.53
C ILE A 281 -2.55 -17.02 -9.12
N CYS A 282 -1.23 -16.98 -9.37
CA CYS A 282 -0.53 -15.83 -9.96
C CYS A 282 -0.80 -15.66 -11.45
N HIS A 283 -1.51 -16.59 -12.09
CA HIS A 283 -1.93 -16.48 -13.50
C HIS A 283 -3.40 -16.08 -13.62
N GLY A 284 -4.11 -16.06 -12.50
CA GLY A 284 -5.55 -15.83 -12.45
C GLY A 284 -5.96 -14.38 -12.68
N PRO A 285 -7.26 -14.09 -12.55
CA PRO A 285 -7.80 -12.74 -12.48
C PRO A 285 -7.15 -11.92 -11.35
N MET A 286 -6.92 -10.61 -11.59
CA MET A 286 -6.20 -9.74 -10.67
C MET A 286 -6.89 -9.61 -9.31
N ASP A 287 -8.22 -9.63 -9.26
CA ASP A 287 -8.98 -9.61 -8.01
C ASP A 287 -8.71 -10.84 -7.14
N LEU A 288 -8.56 -12.01 -7.75
CA LEU A 288 -8.21 -13.25 -7.05
C LEU A 288 -6.74 -13.28 -6.63
N ILE A 289 -5.82 -12.81 -7.48
CA ILE A 289 -4.39 -12.66 -7.13
C ILE A 289 -4.25 -11.81 -5.87
N ALA A 290 -4.88 -10.63 -5.88
CA ALA A 290 -4.78 -9.65 -4.82
C ALA A 290 -5.51 -10.10 -3.54
N SER A 291 -6.74 -10.63 -3.64
CA SER A 291 -7.49 -11.08 -2.45
C SER A 291 -6.86 -12.29 -1.78
N SER A 292 -6.39 -13.28 -2.56
CA SER A 292 -5.77 -14.49 -2.02
C SER A 292 -4.44 -14.21 -1.30
N ALA A 293 -3.74 -13.13 -1.64
CA ALA A 293 -2.54 -12.70 -0.93
C ALA A 293 -2.89 -12.18 0.48
N ILE A 294 -3.98 -11.41 0.58
CA ILE A 294 -4.49 -10.94 1.88
C ILE A 294 -5.05 -12.09 2.71
N GLU A 295 -5.83 -12.99 2.10
CA GLU A 295 -6.35 -14.20 2.75
C GLU A 295 -5.20 -15.06 3.33
N GLU A 296 -4.10 -15.20 2.58
CA GLU A 296 -2.90 -15.92 3.01
C GLU A 296 -2.32 -15.35 4.31
N ILE A 297 -1.98 -14.06 4.34
CA ILE A 297 -1.36 -13.44 5.52
C ILE A 297 -2.31 -13.38 6.71
N ARG A 298 -3.61 -13.13 6.47
CA ARG A 298 -4.62 -13.14 7.55
C ARG A 298 -4.76 -14.53 8.18
N SER A 299 -4.54 -15.61 7.43
CA SER A 299 -4.55 -16.98 7.97
C SER A 299 -3.44 -17.25 8.99
N TYR A 300 -2.41 -16.42 9.05
CA TYR A 300 -1.35 -16.52 10.06
C TYR A 300 -1.77 -15.94 11.41
N HIS A 301 -2.89 -15.21 11.49
CA HIS A 301 -3.43 -14.62 12.71
C HIS A 301 -2.39 -13.77 13.48
N THR A 302 -1.61 -12.98 12.74
CA THR A 302 -0.51 -12.19 13.31
C THR A 302 -0.96 -11.11 14.30
N GLY A 303 -2.23 -10.71 14.26
CA GLY A 303 -2.77 -9.59 15.04
C GLY A 303 -2.25 -8.23 14.58
N LYS A 304 -1.77 -8.13 13.33
CA LYS A 304 -1.16 -6.92 12.75
C LYS A 304 -1.95 -6.45 11.53
N PRO A 305 -1.86 -5.15 11.17
CA PRO A 305 -2.41 -4.68 9.91
C PRO A 305 -1.74 -5.40 8.73
N VAL A 306 -2.54 -5.84 7.76
CA VAL A 306 -2.07 -6.56 6.58
C VAL A 306 -2.12 -5.65 5.35
N LEU A 307 -1.02 -5.55 4.61
CA LEU A 307 -0.92 -4.78 3.35
C LEU A 307 -0.42 -5.64 2.18
N LEU A 308 -1.08 -5.51 1.03
CA LEU A 308 -0.51 -5.91 -0.26
C LEU A 308 0.45 -4.80 -0.72
N ALA A 309 1.68 -4.87 -0.19
CA ALA A 309 2.66 -3.79 -0.24
C ALA A 309 3.31 -3.62 -1.63
N GLU A 310 3.25 -4.65 -2.47
CA GLU A 310 3.55 -4.56 -3.89
C GLU A 310 2.70 -5.54 -4.71
N THR A 311 2.20 -5.07 -5.84
CA THR A 311 1.46 -5.89 -6.80
C THR A 311 1.41 -5.23 -8.18
N GLY A 312 0.85 -5.93 -9.15
CA GLY A 312 0.73 -5.51 -10.54
C GLY A 312 0.87 -6.70 -11.48
N ALA A 313 1.06 -6.43 -12.76
CA ALA A 313 1.41 -7.41 -13.77
C ALA A 313 2.87 -7.27 -14.23
N VAL A 314 3.53 -8.39 -14.43
CA VAL A 314 4.92 -8.48 -14.90
C VAL A 314 5.04 -9.43 -16.09
N GLU A 315 6.09 -9.27 -16.89
CA GLU A 315 6.53 -10.33 -17.79
C GLU A 315 7.08 -11.52 -16.98
N PRO A 316 7.05 -12.75 -17.53
CA PRO A 316 7.40 -13.97 -16.81
C PRO A 316 8.66 -13.85 -15.97
N ARG A 317 8.58 -14.29 -14.70
CA ARG A 317 9.68 -14.28 -13.70
C ARG A 317 10.19 -12.87 -13.39
N HIS A 318 9.27 -11.90 -13.34
CA HIS A 318 9.58 -10.49 -13.03
C HIS A 318 10.67 -9.89 -13.94
N SER A 319 10.64 -10.25 -15.23
CA SER A 319 11.64 -9.77 -16.21
C SER A 319 11.39 -8.35 -16.70
N GLY A 320 10.23 -7.78 -16.40
CA GLY A 320 9.88 -6.39 -16.69
C GLY A 320 8.39 -6.10 -16.48
N PRO A 321 7.94 -4.86 -16.75
CA PRO A 321 6.53 -4.51 -16.76
C PRO A 321 5.75 -5.35 -17.78
N SER A 322 4.52 -5.77 -17.45
CA SER A 322 3.70 -6.57 -18.35
C SER A 322 3.44 -5.86 -19.69
N LYS A 323 3.52 -6.62 -20.78
CA LYS A 323 3.09 -6.18 -22.12
C LYS A 323 1.63 -5.73 -22.18
N TYR A 324 0.76 -6.19 -21.28
CA TYR A 324 -0.66 -5.83 -21.28
C TYR A 324 -0.92 -4.41 -20.78
N TYR A 325 0.05 -3.75 -20.13
CA TYR A 325 -0.13 -2.36 -19.69
C TYR A 325 -0.40 -1.40 -20.84
N GLU A 326 0.14 -1.64 -22.04
CA GLU A 326 -0.14 -0.77 -23.19
C GLU A 326 -1.59 -0.87 -23.66
N LYS A 327 -2.24 -2.00 -23.40
CA LYS A 327 -3.65 -2.24 -23.74
C LYS A 327 -4.61 -1.80 -22.65
N ASP A 328 -4.18 -1.80 -21.39
CA ASP A 328 -5.05 -1.50 -20.24
C ASP A 328 -5.24 0.02 -20.03
N THR A 329 -5.84 0.68 -21.02
CA THR A 329 -6.17 2.11 -20.94
C THR A 329 -7.38 2.41 -20.06
N ALA A 330 -8.19 1.39 -19.77
CA ALA A 330 -9.31 1.49 -18.82
C ALA A 330 -8.87 1.26 -17.37
N GLY A 331 -7.69 0.67 -17.14
CA GLY A 331 -7.13 0.39 -15.83
C GLY A 331 -7.83 -0.75 -15.10
N ILE A 332 -8.22 -1.82 -15.78
CA ILE A 332 -8.92 -2.97 -15.15
C ILE A 332 -8.03 -3.66 -14.12
N LEU A 333 -6.72 -3.75 -14.36
CA LEU A 333 -5.77 -4.30 -13.40
C LEU A 333 -5.65 -3.39 -12.17
N LEU A 334 -5.64 -2.06 -12.40
CA LEU A 334 -5.50 -1.08 -11.32
C LEU A 334 -6.77 -1.06 -10.44
N HIS A 335 -7.93 -1.13 -11.07
CA HIS A 335 -9.20 -1.23 -10.36
C HIS A 335 -9.23 -2.45 -9.42
N ASP A 336 -8.91 -3.63 -9.95
CA ASP A 336 -8.98 -4.87 -9.16
C ASP A 336 -7.94 -4.88 -8.03
N LEU A 337 -6.71 -4.40 -8.27
CA LEU A 337 -5.68 -4.34 -7.21
C LEU A 337 -5.97 -3.29 -6.12
N LEU A 338 -6.79 -2.27 -6.39
CA LEU A 338 -7.21 -1.30 -5.37
C LEU A 338 -8.34 -1.84 -4.51
N PHE A 339 -9.36 -2.45 -5.12
CA PHE A 339 -10.57 -2.89 -4.43
C PHE A 339 -10.39 -4.24 -3.73
N ALA A 340 -9.83 -5.24 -4.40
CA ALA A 340 -9.83 -6.61 -3.89
C ALA A 340 -9.11 -6.78 -2.53
N PRO A 341 -7.94 -6.16 -2.28
CA PRO A 341 -7.26 -6.29 -0.98
C PRO A 341 -8.08 -5.75 0.18
N PHE A 342 -8.66 -4.56 0.03
CA PHE A 342 -9.46 -3.92 1.07
C PHE A 342 -10.69 -4.77 1.41
N PHE A 343 -11.42 -5.22 0.38
CA PHE A 343 -12.59 -6.09 0.56
C PHE A 343 -12.24 -7.53 1.01
N ALA A 344 -10.97 -7.92 0.98
CA ALA A 344 -10.46 -9.14 1.61
C ALA A 344 -10.00 -8.96 3.08
N GLY A 345 -10.12 -7.73 3.61
CA GLY A 345 -9.76 -7.38 4.98
C GLY A 345 -8.34 -6.83 5.15
N SER A 346 -7.73 -6.29 4.09
CA SER A 346 -6.49 -5.52 4.19
C SER A 346 -6.72 -4.18 4.88
N ALA A 347 -5.68 -3.66 5.54
CA ALA A 347 -5.70 -2.34 6.14
C ALA A 347 -5.73 -1.19 5.12
N GLY A 348 -5.48 -1.48 3.83
CA GLY A 348 -5.43 -0.52 2.73
C GLY A 348 -5.67 -1.15 1.37
N VAL A 349 -5.33 -0.41 0.32
CA VAL A 349 -5.36 -0.90 -1.07
C VAL A 349 -4.11 -1.72 -1.41
N GLY A 350 -4.12 -2.39 -2.57
CA GLY A 350 -2.89 -2.92 -3.16
C GLY A 350 -2.03 -1.81 -3.75
N MET A 351 -0.72 -1.87 -3.51
CA MET A 351 0.21 -0.86 -3.98
C MET A 351 0.79 -1.28 -5.33
N SER A 352 0.37 -0.61 -6.42
CA SER A 352 0.90 -0.91 -7.75
C SER A 352 2.42 -0.66 -7.80
N TRP A 353 3.16 -1.58 -8.41
CA TRP A 353 4.61 -1.49 -8.60
C TRP A 353 5.01 -0.57 -9.75
N HIS A 354 4.22 -0.54 -10.83
CA HIS A 354 4.54 0.20 -12.05
C HIS A 354 3.76 1.52 -12.09
N TRP A 355 4.25 2.54 -11.39
CA TRP A 355 3.61 3.86 -11.41
C TRP A 355 3.84 4.59 -12.73
N GLU A 356 5.06 4.58 -13.26
CA GLU A 356 5.38 5.36 -14.47
C GLU A 356 4.93 4.64 -15.74
N SER A 357 5.13 3.33 -15.83
CA SER A 357 4.97 2.55 -17.06
C SER A 357 3.53 2.12 -17.29
N TYR A 358 2.68 2.24 -16.27
CA TYR A 358 1.29 1.86 -16.32
C TYR A 358 0.37 2.98 -15.84
N VAL A 359 0.39 3.31 -14.53
CA VAL A 359 -0.60 4.26 -13.97
C VAL A 359 -0.49 5.65 -14.58
N HIS A 360 0.71 6.22 -14.62
CA HIS A 360 0.96 7.53 -15.21
C HIS A 360 0.81 7.50 -16.73
N LYS A 361 1.46 6.53 -17.41
CA LYS A 361 1.43 6.39 -18.88
C LYS A 361 0.00 6.35 -19.43
N ASN A 362 -0.93 5.69 -18.72
CA ASN A 362 -2.32 5.55 -19.14
C ASN A 362 -3.28 6.54 -18.45
N ASN A 363 -2.78 7.51 -17.67
CA ASN A 363 -3.59 8.48 -16.93
C ASN A 363 -4.68 7.86 -16.04
N LEU A 364 -4.33 6.81 -15.29
CA LEU A 364 -5.27 5.99 -14.52
C LEU A 364 -5.52 6.48 -13.09
N TRP A 365 -5.03 7.67 -12.73
CA TRP A 365 -5.11 8.22 -11.38
C TRP A 365 -6.53 8.30 -10.82
N TYR A 366 -7.55 8.46 -11.68
CA TYR A 366 -8.95 8.54 -11.26
C TYR A 366 -9.43 7.29 -10.51
N HIS A 367 -8.80 6.12 -10.69
CA HIS A 367 -9.16 4.91 -9.94
C HIS A 367 -8.97 5.06 -8.44
N TYR A 368 -7.97 5.84 -7.99
CA TYR A 368 -7.81 6.19 -6.57
C TYR A 368 -9.02 6.97 -6.05
N GLN A 369 -9.56 7.88 -6.87
CA GLN A 369 -10.75 8.65 -6.53
C GLN A 369 -11.98 7.73 -6.43
N ARG A 370 -12.12 6.77 -7.35
CA ARG A 370 -13.21 5.78 -7.34
C ARG A 370 -13.17 4.93 -6.08
N PHE A 371 -12.00 4.46 -5.69
CA PHE A 371 -11.84 3.70 -4.46
C PHE A 371 -12.20 4.55 -3.23
N LYS A 372 -11.64 5.77 -3.14
CA LYS A 372 -11.93 6.69 -2.02
C LYS A 372 -13.43 6.99 -1.88
N GLU A 373 -14.12 7.23 -2.99
CA GLU A 373 -15.56 7.47 -3.01
C GLU A 373 -16.35 6.23 -2.56
N ALA A 374 -15.96 5.03 -3.00
CA ALA A 374 -16.61 3.78 -2.62
C ALA A 374 -16.61 3.53 -1.11
N ILE A 375 -15.55 3.96 -0.42
CA ILE A 375 -15.40 3.80 1.04
C ILE A 375 -15.70 5.09 1.82
N ARG A 376 -16.35 6.08 1.22
CA ARG A 376 -16.65 7.36 1.89
C ARG A 376 -17.43 7.13 3.19
N GLY A 377 -16.95 7.79 4.26
CA GLY A 377 -17.55 7.72 5.59
C GLY A 377 -17.40 6.37 6.31
N ILE A 378 -16.51 5.50 5.83
CA ILE A 378 -16.23 4.21 6.49
C ILE A 378 -15.08 4.37 7.47
N ASP A 379 -15.31 3.97 8.72
CA ASP A 379 -14.27 3.77 9.72
C ASP A 379 -14.07 2.27 9.96
N PRO A 380 -13.03 1.63 9.38
CA PRO A 380 -12.84 0.19 9.50
C PRO A 380 -12.49 -0.28 10.92
N ILE A 381 -12.04 0.62 11.80
CA ILE A 381 -11.76 0.30 13.20
C ILE A 381 -13.10 0.06 13.91
N GLU A 382 -14.02 1.02 13.83
CA GLU A 382 -15.34 0.95 14.46
C GLU A 382 -16.24 -0.11 13.82
N GLU A 383 -16.12 -0.30 12.50
CA GLU A 383 -16.89 -1.34 11.79
C GLU A 383 -16.43 -2.75 12.17
N ALA A 384 -15.19 -2.94 12.59
CA ALA A 384 -14.62 -4.24 12.94
C ALA A 384 -14.92 -5.32 11.88
N PHE A 385 -14.68 -4.97 10.61
CA PHE A 385 -15.14 -5.76 9.48
C PHE A 385 -14.69 -7.23 9.53
N THR A 386 -15.64 -8.13 9.28
CA THR A 386 -15.38 -9.54 8.98
C THR A 386 -15.52 -9.75 7.47
N PRO A 387 -14.42 -10.09 6.76
CA PRO A 387 -14.49 -10.34 5.32
C PRO A 387 -15.02 -11.74 5.00
N ALA A 388 -15.78 -11.84 3.90
CA ALA A 388 -16.22 -13.10 3.31
C ALA A 388 -16.25 -12.99 1.79
N ARG A 389 -16.04 -14.11 1.09
CA ARG A 389 -16.21 -14.20 -0.37
C ARG A 389 -17.30 -15.21 -0.71
N ARG A 390 -18.21 -14.82 -1.60
CA ARG A 390 -19.24 -15.67 -2.19
C ARG A 390 -19.18 -15.53 -3.71
N GLU A 391 -19.82 -16.46 -4.41
CA GLU A 391 -19.87 -16.40 -5.87
C GLU A 391 -21.25 -16.82 -6.39
N THR A 392 -21.62 -16.26 -7.54
CA THR A 392 -22.68 -16.76 -8.41
C THR A 392 -22.05 -17.25 -9.71
N ASP A 393 -22.86 -17.72 -10.67
CA ASP A 393 -22.35 -18.05 -12.01
C ASP A 393 -21.67 -16.85 -12.69
N LEU A 394 -22.12 -15.63 -12.38
CA LEU A 394 -21.67 -14.40 -13.05
C LEU A 394 -20.73 -13.55 -12.21
N LEU A 395 -20.88 -13.54 -10.88
CA LEU A 395 -20.22 -12.57 -10.01
C LEU A 395 -19.33 -13.23 -8.95
N ARG A 396 -18.20 -12.60 -8.65
CA ARG A 396 -17.50 -12.75 -7.36
C ARG A 396 -17.97 -11.64 -6.45
N ILE A 397 -18.33 -11.99 -5.22
CA ILE A 397 -18.92 -11.09 -4.23
C ILE A 397 -17.99 -11.06 -3.03
N TYR A 398 -17.25 -9.97 -2.89
CA TYR A 398 -16.42 -9.72 -1.72
C TYR A 398 -17.22 -8.89 -0.71
N GLN A 399 -17.31 -9.35 0.53
CA GLN A 399 -18.18 -8.78 1.55
C GLN A 399 -17.37 -8.38 2.75
N LEU A 400 -17.61 -7.19 3.27
CA LEU A 400 -17.14 -6.74 4.57
C LEU A 400 -18.37 -6.52 5.45
N LYS A 401 -18.57 -7.42 6.41
CA LYS A 401 -19.64 -7.32 7.41
C LYS A 401 -19.17 -6.50 8.59
N GLY A 402 -19.75 -5.32 8.78
CA GLY A 402 -19.40 -4.40 9.86
C GLY A 402 -20.42 -4.37 10.99
N ASN A 403 -20.13 -3.57 12.00
CA ASN A 403 -20.98 -3.33 13.17
C ASN A 403 -22.17 -2.41 12.86
N ARG A 404 -22.02 -1.50 11.89
CA ARG A 404 -23.05 -0.55 11.47
C ARG A 404 -23.30 -0.60 9.98
N THR A 405 -22.29 -0.93 9.18
CA THR A 405 -22.37 -0.91 7.72
C THR A 405 -21.91 -2.25 7.15
N ASN A 406 -22.64 -2.76 6.15
CA ASN A 406 -22.15 -3.81 5.27
C ASN A 406 -21.68 -3.21 3.94
N LEU A 407 -20.54 -3.68 3.45
CA LEU A 407 -20.02 -3.34 2.12
C LEU A 407 -19.89 -4.60 1.28
N LEU A 408 -20.33 -4.52 0.03
CA LEU A 408 -20.12 -5.56 -0.97
C LEU A 408 -19.37 -4.94 -2.15
N TRP A 409 -18.34 -5.62 -2.64
CA TRP A 409 -17.78 -5.37 -3.97
C TRP A 409 -18.14 -6.54 -4.88
N LEU A 410 -18.94 -6.23 -5.89
CA LEU A 410 -19.47 -7.18 -6.85
C LEU A 410 -18.63 -7.09 -8.10
N ARG A 411 -17.89 -8.16 -8.42
CA ARG A 411 -16.99 -8.21 -9.56
C ARG A 411 -17.47 -9.21 -10.59
N ASP A 412 -17.65 -8.76 -11.83
CA ASP A 412 -18.00 -9.64 -12.94
C ASP A 412 -16.89 -10.67 -13.23
N LYS A 413 -17.22 -11.96 -13.31
CA LYS A 413 -16.21 -13.02 -13.57
C LYS A 413 -15.69 -13.03 -14.99
N SER A 414 -16.49 -12.60 -15.97
CA SER A 414 -16.16 -12.66 -17.40
C SER A 414 -15.17 -11.58 -17.84
N ASN A 415 -14.99 -10.56 -17.02
CA ASN A 415 -14.12 -9.42 -17.30
C ASN A 415 -12.84 -9.60 -16.50
N ASN A 416 -11.70 -9.82 -17.14
CA ASN A 416 -10.41 -9.90 -16.48
C ASN A 416 -9.31 -9.57 -17.50
N TRP A 417 -8.05 -9.62 -17.07
CA TRP A 417 -6.92 -9.32 -17.95
C TRP A 417 -6.90 -10.19 -19.21
N LYS A 418 -7.30 -11.46 -19.08
CA LYS A 418 -7.31 -12.41 -20.21
C LYS A 418 -8.40 -12.03 -21.21
N SER A 419 -9.65 -11.88 -20.76
CA SER A 419 -10.74 -11.56 -21.67
C SER A 419 -10.60 -10.16 -22.29
N GLU A 420 -10.36 -9.12 -21.48
CA GLU A 420 -10.38 -7.74 -21.98
C GLU A 420 -9.07 -7.30 -22.65
N LEU A 421 -7.90 -7.81 -22.22
CA LEU A 421 -6.58 -7.35 -22.73
C LEU A 421 -5.93 -8.34 -23.69
N GLU A 422 -6.03 -9.64 -23.42
CA GLU A 422 -5.48 -10.68 -24.31
C GLU A 422 -6.43 -11.00 -25.45
N GLU A 423 -7.68 -11.32 -25.14
CA GLU A 423 -8.70 -11.75 -26.11
C GLU A 423 -9.49 -10.57 -26.70
N GLU A 424 -9.33 -9.36 -26.13
CA GLU A 424 -9.99 -8.12 -26.57
C GLU A 424 -11.53 -8.20 -26.61
N ILE A 425 -12.09 -9.05 -25.74
CA ILE A 425 -13.53 -9.20 -25.56
C ILE A 425 -14.02 -8.08 -24.62
N PRO A 426 -14.90 -7.17 -25.09
CA PRO A 426 -15.39 -6.09 -24.26
C PRO A 426 -16.30 -6.60 -23.14
N PRO A 427 -16.39 -5.89 -22.01
CA PRO A 427 -17.19 -6.33 -20.89
C PRO A 427 -18.68 -6.28 -21.22
N PRO A 428 -19.44 -7.37 -20.95
CA PRO A 428 -20.86 -7.41 -21.26
C PRO A 428 -21.63 -6.47 -20.34
N MET A 429 -22.73 -5.90 -20.84
CA MET A 429 -23.69 -5.21 -19.99
C MET A 429 -24.49 -6.25 -19.20
N ARG A 430 -24.35 -6.24 -17.87
CA ARG A 430 -25.19 -7.01 -16.96
C ARG A 430 -26.47 -6.25 -16.68
N LYS A 431 -27.59 -6.95 -16.77
CA LYS A 431 -28.93 -6.39 -16.58
C LYS A 431 -29.71 -7.24 -15.61
N ALA A 432 -30.49 -6.58 -14.74
CA ALA A 432 -31.44 -7.21 -13.84
C ALA A 432 -30.85 -8.40 -13.04
N ILE A 433 -29.59 -8.29 -12.59
CA ILE A 433 -28.97 -9.33 -11.78
C ILE A 433 -29.58 -9.28 -10.38
N ARG A 434 -30.28 -10.35 -9.99
CA ARG A 434 -30.85 -10.51 -8.66
C ARG A 434 -29.85 -11.14 -7.70
N LEU A 435 -29.60 -10.48 -6.57
CA LEU A 435 -28.94 -11.09 -5.42
C LEU A 435 -29.99 -11.39 -4.36
N THR A 436 -29.82 -12.52 -3.65
CA THR A 436 -30.75 -13.00 -2.63
C THR A 436 -29.96 -13.30 -1.36
N HIS A 437 -30.64 -13.55 -0.25
CA HIS A 437 -29.97 -13.90 1.01
C HIS A 437 -29.00 -15.10 0.91
N ASN A 438 -29.23 -16.03 -0.04
CA ASN A 438 -28.32 -17.15 -0.26
C ASN A 438 -26.96 -16.74 -0.84
N HIS A 439 -26.89 -15.56 -1.48
CA HIS A 439 -25.68 -15.02 -2.08
C HIS A 439 -24.92 -14.08 -1.12
N LEU A 440 -25.52 -13.73 0.01
CA LEU A 440 -25.05 -12.68 0.91
C LEU A 440 -24.78 -13.23 2.30
N ASP A 441 -23.86 -12.59 3.03
CA ASP A 441 -23.54 -12.91 4.43
C ASP A 441 -23.72 -11.68 5.32
N THR A 442 -24.83 -10.96 5.11
CA THR A 442 -25.06 -9.63 5.68
C THR A 442 -26.25 -9.55 6.64
N GLY A 443 -26.94 -10.67 6.88
CA GLY A 443 -28.17 -10.69 7.68
C GLY A 443 -29.36 -10.08 6.95
N ASN A 444 -30.21 -9.35 7.70
CA ASN A 444 -31.40 -8.69 7.17
C ASN A 444 -31.02 -7.48 6.30
N LEU A 445 -31.76 -7.29 5.20
CA LEU A 445 -31.58 -6.16 4.30
C LEU A 445 -32.46 -4.97 4.75
N PRO A 446 -31.92 -3.75 4.80
CA PRO A 446 -32.70 -2.53 5.02
C PRO A 446 -33.57 -2.22 3.81
N GLU A 447 -34.59 -1.38 4.00
CA GLU A 447 -35.50 -0.97 2.92
C GLU A 447 -34.76 -0.34 1.74
N HIS A 448 -33.74 0.48 2.02
CA HIS A 448 -32.96 1.19 1.02
C HIS A 448 -31.52 0.72 1.02
N ILE A 449 -31.00 0.45 -0.17
CA ILE A 449 -29.64 -0.06 -0.40
C ILE A 449 -28.95 0.86 -1.39
N ASN A 450 -27.76 1.35 -1.05
CA ASN A 450 -27.01 2.24 -1.92
C ASN A 450 -26.06 1.43 -2.80
N VAL A 451 -26.03 1.76 -4.09
CA VAL A 451 -25.19 1.09 -5.10
C VAL A 451 -24.36 2.14 -5.82
N TYR A 452 -23.05 1.98 -5.79
CA TYR A 452 -22.07 2.80 -6.48
C TYR A 452 -21.50 2.07 -7.69
N ASP A 453 -21.56 2.71 -8.85
CA ASP A 453 -20.86 2.30 -10.06
C ASP A 453 -19.51 3.08 -10.12
N PRO A 454 -18.37 2.44 -9.76
CA PRO A 454 -17.07 3.10 -9.78
C PRO A 454 -16.61 3.47 -11.19
N TRP A 455 -17.13 2.83 -12.23
CA TRP A 455 -16.75 3.12 -13.62
C TRP A 455 -17.45 4.38 -14.13
N LYS A 456 -18.64 4.69 -13.60
CA LYS A 456 -19.40 5.91 -13.91
C LYS A 456 -19.30 7.00 -12.84
N ASN A 457 -18.73 6.70 -11.68
CA ASN A 457 -18.72 7.57 -10.50
C ASN A 457 -20.11 7.98 -10.01
N GLN A 458 -21.06 7.04 -10.02
CA GLN A 458 -22.46 7.37 -9.75
C GLN A 458 -23.02 6.48 -8.63
N TRP A 459 -23.62 7.13 -7.64
CA TRP A 459 -24.46 6.48 -6.65
C TRP A 459 -25.90 6.40 -7.13
N SER A 460 -26.56 5.31 -6.78
CA SER A 460 -28.00 5.08 -6.93
C SER A 460 -28.53 4.40 -5.67
N THR A 461 -29.83 4.47 -5.44
CA THR A 461 -30.49 3.78 -4.34
C THR A 461 -31.53 2.84 -4.93
N ILE A 462 -31.50 1.59 -4.48
CA ILE A 462 -32.49 0.56 -4.82
C ILE A 462 -33.28 0.17 -3.56
N THR A 463 -34.47 -0.36 -3.76
CA THR A 463 -35.32 -0.85 -2.68
C THR A 463 -35.16 -2.35 -2.51
N LYS A 464 -35.19 -2.83 -1.27
CA LYS A 464 -35.21 -4.28 -1.03
C LYS A 464 -36.45 -4.92 -1.65
N GLU A 465 -36.29 -6.18 -1.98
CA GLU A 465 -37.36 -7.06 -2.41
C GLU A 465 -37.55 -8.17 -1.35
N GLN A 466 -38.54 -9.05 -1.54
CA GLN A 466 -38.97 -10.01 -0.52
C GLN A 466 -37.83 -10.89 0.02
N ASP A 467 -36.85 -11.25 -0.81
CA ASP A 467 -35.75 -12.16 -0.48
C ASP A 467 -34.36 -11.68 -0.96
N GLY A 468 -34.24 -10.40 -1.33
CA GLY A 468 -33.06 -9.91 -2.03
C GLY A 468 -33.20 -8.50 -2.61
N PHE A 469 -32.46 -8.22 -3.67
CA PHE A 469 -32.56 -6.99 -4.46
C PHE A 469 -32.03 -7.19 -5.88
N THR A 470 -32.48 -6.36 -6.80
CA THR A 470 -32.01 -6.34 -8.19
C THR A 470 -31.01 -5.21 -8.42
N LEU A 471 -29.85 -5.54 -8.97
CA LEU A 471 -28.79 -4.58 -9.27
C LEU A 471 -29.13 -3.70 -10.47
N PRO A 472 -28.70 -2.43 -10.49
CA PRO A 472 -28.74 -1.60 -11.69
C PRO A 472 -27.81 -2.16 -12.77
N ASP A 473 -28.02 -1.74 -14.02
CA ASP A 473 -27.19 -2.14 -15.16
C ASP A 473 -25.72 -1.69 -15.00
N PHE A 474 -24.78 -2.63 -15.17
CA PHE A 474 -23.35 -2.37 -15.04
C PHE A 474 -22.51 -3.26 -15.95
N GLN A 475 -21.25 -2.89 -16.18
CA GLN A 475 -20.35 -3.67 -17.04
C GLN A 475 -19.33 -4.50 -16.26
N ARG A 476 -18.58 -3.90 -15.31
CA ARG A 476 -17.43 -4.55 -14.67
C ARG A 476 -17.62 -4.85 -13.19
N SER A 477 -17.94 -3.84 -12.40
CA SER A 477 -18.15 -4.01 -10.96
C SER A 477 -19.09 -2.97 -10.38
N LEU A 478 -19.68 -3.30 -9.23
CA LEU A 478 -20.44 -2.38 -8.39
C LEU A 478 -19.97 -2.47 -6.94
N VAL A 479 -20.17 -1.40 -6.18
CA VAL A 479 -20.08 -1.42 -4.72
C VAL A 479 -21.47 -1.24 -4.14
N VAL A 480 -21.86 -2.09 -3.21
CA VAL A 480 -23.14 -2.00 -2.51
C VAL A 480 -22.87 -1.67 -1.05
N LYS A 481 -23.53 -0.64 -0.53
CA LYS A 481 -23.38 -0.15 0.85
C LYS A 481 -24.75 -0.02 1.49
N PHE A 482 -24.91 -0.59 2.67
CA PHE A 482 -26.14 -0.47 3.44
C PHE A 482 -25.90 -0.69 4.94
N ASP A 483 -26.78 -0.11 5.75
CA ASP A 483 -26.71 -0.20 7.20
C ASP A 483 -27.15 -1.58 7.70
N VAL A 484 -26.57 -2.02 8.80
CA VAL A 484 -26.94 -3.26 9.50
C VAL A 484 -28.30 -3.06 10.17
N VAL A 485 -29.28 -3.89 9.78
CA VAL A 485 -30.57 -3.98 10.46
C VAL A 485 -30.43 -4.95 11.63
N ARG A 486 -30.57 -4.43 12.86
CA ARG A 486 -30.50 -5.23 14.09
C ARG A 486 -31.84 -5.85 14.45
#